data_AF-A0A6G2VBM5-F1
#
_entry.id   AF-A0A6G2VBM5-F1
#
_cell.length_a   1.000
_cell.length_b   1.000
_cell.length_c   1.000
_cell.angle_alpha   90.00
_cell.angle_beta   90.00
_cell.angle_gamma   90.00
#
_symmetry.space_group_name_H-M   'P 1'
#
loop_
_entity.id
_entity.type
_entity.pdbx_description
1 polymer ?
#
loop_
_entity_poly.entity_id
_entity_poly.type
_entity_poly.pdbx_seq_one_letter_code
_entity_poly.pdbx_strand_id
1 'polypeptide(L)'
;MHDYDDQAVSNRLGQHQNALDDSLAGVLDTEAGLREILIHSRHYAAVDALGSVLNSEAGLTGILSPTPQPQASDTSGTHRPLCAGDILTALSPADRMALRNRSAIKEAQRALVRDADRFPDLDRALDLARDIASALDRDLASASHLDVASNLDLASALARTSTVTRILARDINRNFSRELVHARFNALTIRDDIVRALDRAVDPLDDAIARDVDRALGRARDLALVLASDFNRDVLIESRTKEVCRAIGWALRREPPALDAASVTTFLNDFTHDDLRGIDLRRIDFSGVHWSQRTQWPSSVDIEALKARSDEMSPGSGIWIVRSGTTTVRGFADLA
;
A
#
# COMPACT_ATOMS: atom_id res chain seq x y z
N MET A 1 35.67 -50.61 39.33
CA MET A 1 34.25 -51.00 39.23
C MET A 1 33.36 -49.96 39.94
N HIS A 2 33.64 -48.66 39.75
CA HIS A 2 32.89 -47.53 40.34
C HIS A 2 32.43 -46.56 39.23
N ASP A 3 33.20 -46.41 38.15
CA ASP A 3 32.83 -45.60 36.98
C ASP A 3 31.53 -46.00 36.26
N TYR A 4 31.11 -47.27 36.37
CA TYR A 4 29.91 -47.74 35.67
C TYR A 4 28.61 -47.21 36.30
N ASP A 5 28.65 -46.89 37.60
CA ASP A 5 27.48 -46.41 38.34
C ASP A 5 27.25 -44.90 38.10
N ASP A 6 28.33 -44.12 38.00
CA ASP A 6 28.27 -42.67 37.73
C ASP A 6 27.74 -42.36 36.32
N GLN A 7 28.04 -43.22 35.34
CA GLN A 7 27.54 -43.05 33.99
C GLN A 7 26.04 -43.40 33.88
N ALA A 8 25.56 -44.38 34.65
CA ALA A 8 24.13 -44.70 34.73
C ALA A 8 23.32 -43.57 35.38
N VAL A 9 23.85 -42.96 36.44
CA VAL A 9 23.22 -41.80 37.10
C VAL A 9 23.20 -40.58 36.18
N SER A 10 24.28 -40.30 35.47
CA SER A 10 24.36 -39.16 34.53
C SER A 10 23.37 -39.31 33.36
N ASN A 11 23.25 -40.51 32.80
CA ASN A 11 22.29 -40.79 31.72
C ASN A 11 20.85 -40.64 32.21
N ARG A 12 20.54 -41.12 33.42
CA ARG A 12 19.21 -40.98 34.00
C ARG A 12 18.87 -39.53 34.32
N LEU A 13 19.83 -38.74 34.80
CA LEU A 13 19.63 -37.31 35.04
C LEU A 13 19.39 -36.55 33.73
N GLY A 14 20.16 -36.86 32.67
CA GLY A 14 19.97 -36.28 31.35
C GLY A 14 18.59 -36.60 30.75
N GLN A 15 18.11 -37.83 30.92
CA GLN A 15 16.75 -38.20 30.49
C GLN A 15 15.66 -37.44 31.24
N HIS A 16 15.80 -37.26 32.55
CA HIS A 16 14.84 -36.48 33.34
C HIS A 16 14.88 -34.99 32.98
N GLN A 17 16.04 -34.44 32.66
CA GLN A 17 16.19 -33.05 32.26
C GLN A 17 15.53 -32.80 30.89
N ASN A 18 15.80 -33.65 29.90
CA ASN A 18 15.16 -33.52 28.58
C ASN A 18 13.64 -33.66 28.66
N ALA A 19 13.12 -34.60 29.49
CA ALA A 19 11.68 -34.75 29.67
C ALA A 19 11.03 -33.52 30.34
N LEU A 20 11.76 -32.82 31.21
CA LEU A 20 11.29 -31.59 31.86
C LEU A 20 11.34 -30.40 30.88
N ASP A 21 12.38 -30.31 30.06
CA ASP A 21 12.52 -29.29 29.03
C ASP A 21 11.40 -29.43 27.97
N ASP A 22 11.13 -30.65 27.50
CA ASP A 22 10.03 -30.94 26.57
C ASP A 22 8.66 -30.59 27.18
N SER A 23 8.46 -30.88 28.48
CA SER A 23 7.22 -30.53 29.17
C SER A 23 7.06 -29.02 29.35
N LEU A 24 8.13 -28.29 29.64
CA LEU A 24 8.12 -26.82 29.77
C LEU A 24 7.89 -26.15 28.43
N ALA A 25 8.53 -26.63 27.36
CA ALA A 25 8.29 -26.15 26.01
C ALA A 25 6.81 -26.31 25.62
N GLY A 26 6.20 -27.46 25.92
CA GLY A 26 4.77 -27.67 25.68
C GLY A 26 3.86 -26.72 26.49
N VAL A 27 4.15 -26.48 27.77
CA VAL A 27 3.35 -25.55 28.59
C VAL A 27 3.51 -24.10 28.11
N LEU A 28 4.72 -23.67 27.79
CA LEU A 28 4.97 -22.30 27.30
C LEU A 28 4.34 -22.05 25.94
N ASP A 29 4.35 -23.03 25.04
CA ASP A 29 3.67 -22.94 23.74
C ASP A 29 2.14 -22.80 23.92
N THR A 30 1.55 -23.53 24.86
CA THR A 30 0.12 -23.37 25.17
C THR A 30 -0.22 -22.02 25.80
N GLU A 31 0.65 -21.47 26.65
CA GLU A 31 0.45 -20.16 27.25
C GLU A 31 0.60 -19.03 26.23
N ALA A 32 1.60 -19.14 25.34
CA ALA A 32 1.79 -18.22 24.22
C ALA A 32 0.57 -18.22 23.29
N GLY A 33 0.09 -19.41 22.90
CA GLY A 33 -1.13 -19.56 22.09
C GLY A 33 -2.38 -19.00 22.77
N LEU A 34 -2.55 -19.22 24.08
CA LEU A 34 -3.67 -18.63 24.84
C LEU A 34 -3.58 -17.11 24.92
N ARG A 35 -2.38 -16.55 25.08
CA ARG A 35 -2.16 -15.10 25.11
C ARG A 35 -2.50 -14.47 23.77
N GLU A 36 -2.16 -15.12 22.66
CA GLU A 36 -2.51 -14.66 21.31
C GLU A 36 -4.03 -14.65 21.08
N ILE A 37 -4.74 -15.69 21.54
CA ILE A 37 -6.21 -15.76 21.48
C ILE A 37 -6.86 -14.65 22.33
N LEU A 38 -6.33 -14.37 23.52
CA LEU A 38 -6.83 -13.29 24.38
C LEU A 38 -6.60 -11.90 23.78
N ILE A 39 -5.47 -11.69 23.07
CA ILE A 39 -5.20 -10.44 22.35
C ILE A 39 -6.23 -10.26 21.22
N HIS A 40 -6.48 -11.30 20.43
CA HIS A 40 -7.49 -11.25 19.37
C HIS A 40 -8.89 -10.97 19.93
N SER A 41 -9.29 -11.65 21.01
CA SER A 41 -10.58 -11.41 21.66
C SER A 41 -10.74 -9.97 22.16
N ARG A 42 -9.69 -9.40 22.77
CA ARG A 42 -9.70 -8.00 23.23
C ARG A 42 -9.74 -7.01 22.06
N HIS A 43 -9.07 -7.34 20.96
CA HIS A 43 -9.10 -6.51 19.75
C HIS A 43 -10.50 -6.46 19.15
N TYR A 44 -11.16 -7.61 18.98
CA TYR A 44 -12.55 -7.66 18.49
C TYR A 44 -13.50 -6.88 19.40
N ALA A 45 -13.40 -7.06 20.72
CA ALA A 45 -14.22 -6.31 21.67
C ALA A 45 -13.97 -4.79 21.59
N ALA A 46 -12.73 -4.36 21.36
CA ALA A 46 -12.39 -2.96 21.18
C ALA A 46 -12.92 -2.38 19.85
N VAL A 47 -12.86 -3.17 18.76
CA VAL A 47 -13.41 -2.79 17.46
C VAL A 47 -14.94 -2.67 17.53
N ASP A 48 -15.63 -3.60 18.17
CA ASP A 48 -17.08 -3.54 18.39
C ASP A 48 -17.47 -2.34 19.26
N ALA A 49 -16.71 -2.08 20.34
CA ALA A 49 -16.93 -0.90 21.18
C ALA A 49 -16.73 0.40 20.39
N LEU A 50 -15.69 0.49 19.55
CA LEU A 50 -15.46 1.62 18.64
C LEU A 50 -16.59 1.78 17.63
N GLY A 51 -17.10 0.69 17.04
CA GLY A 51 -18.26 0.71 16.15
C GLY A 51 -19.53 1.21 16.84
N SER A 52 -19.72 0.89 18.12
CA SER A 52 -20.86 1.38 18.90
C SER A 52 -20.80 2.88 19.20
N VAL A 53 -19.59 3.40 19.48
CA VAL A 53 -19.37 4.84 19.75
C VAL A 53 -19.40 5.64 18.45
N LEU A 54 -18.82 5.09 17.38
CA LEU A 54 -18.82 5.65 16.04
C LEU A 54 -20.00 5.10 15.24
N ASN A 55 -21.21 5.18 15.81
CA ASN A 55 -22.42 4.93 15.05
C ASN A 55 -22.61 6.08 14.04
N SER A 56 -21.88 5.98 12.92
CA SER A 56 -21.83 6.94 11.84
C SER A 56 -23.21 7.13 11.21
N GLU A 57 -24.05 6.09 11.21
CA GLU A 57 -25.44 6.19 10.76
C GLU A 57 -26.30 7.05 11.71
N ALA A 58 -26.19 6.89 13.02
CA ALA A 58 -26.90 7.76 13.98
C ALA A 58 -26.41 9.21 13.89
N GLY A 59 -25.10 9.43 13.72
CA GLY A 59 -24.53 10.75 13.50
C GLY A 59 -25.02 11.42 12.20
N LEU A 60 -25.07 10.66 11.10
CA LEU A 60 -25.60 11.13 9.82
C LEU A 60 -27.10 11.41 9.87
N THR A 61 -27.89 10.57 10.57
CA THR A 61 -29.34 10.76 10.70
C THR A 61 -29.67 12.01 11.53
N GLY A 62 -28.83 12.35 12.52
CA GLY A 62 -28.94 13.60 13.28
C GLY A 62 -28.64 14.85 12.44
N ILE A 63 -27.69 14.78 11.51
CA ILE A 63 -27.35 15.89 10.60
C ILE A 63 -28.37 16.02 9.46
N LEU A 64 -28.89 14.90 8.97
CA LEU A 64 -29.88 14.86 7.89
C LEU A 64 -31.32 15.00 8.38
N SER A 65 -31.54 15.21 9.69
CA SER A 65 -32.86 15.47 10.23
C SER A 65 -33.48 16.67 9.50
N PRO A 66 -34.55 16.46 8.72
CA PRO A 66 -35.07 17.47 7.83
C PRO A 66 -35.66 18.61 8.66
N THR A 67 -35.08 19.80 8.50
CA THR A 67 -35.69 21.05 8.97
C THR A 67 -37.16 21.08 8.51
N PRO A 68 -38.14 21.32 9.41
CA PRO A 68 -39.55 21.35 9.04
C PRO A 68 -39.75 22.44 7.99
N GLN A 69 -39.95 22.02 6.75
CA GLN A 69 -40.08 22.88 5.60
C GLN A 69 -41.47 23.53 5.64
N PRO A 70 -41.59 24.87 5.54
CA PRO A 70 -42.87 25.55 5.44
C PRO A 70 -43.61 25.01 4.23
N GLN A 71 -44.85 24.54 4.43
CA GLN A 71 -45.73 24.08 3.36
C GLN A 71 -46.05 25.24 2.41
N ALA A 72 -45.24 25.39 1.37
CA ALA A 72 -45.56 26.21 0.22
C ALA A 72 -46.25 25.32 -0.82
N SER A 73 -47.48 25.67 -1.14
CA SER A 73 -48.36 24.94 -2.02
C SER A 73 -47.77 24.74 -3.42
N ASP A 74 -47.91 23.50 -3.87
CA ASP A 74 -47.64 22.92 -5.17
C ASP A 74 -47.80 23.82 -6.40
N THR A 75 -46.69 24.00 -7.12
CA THR A 75 -46.63 23.90 -8.59
C THR A 75 -45.16 23.79 -8.99
N SER A 76 -44.56 22.62 -8.78
CA SER A 76 -43.21 22.33 -9.28
C SER A 76 -43.21 21.00 -10.00
N GLY A 77 -43.05 21.08 -11.32
CA GLY A 77 -42.86 19.92 -12.17
C GLY A 77 -41.70 19.09 -11.66
N THR A 78 -41.91 17.78 -11.63
CA THR A 78 -40.97 16.76 -11.19
C THR A 78 -39.71 16.82 -12.07
N HIS A 79 -38.74 17.67 -11.69
CA HIS A 79 -37.41 17.64 -12.27
C HIS A 79 -36.71 16.39 -11.75
N ARG A 80 -36.86 15.29 -12.49
CA ARG A 80 -36.07 14.08 -12.30
C ARG A 80 -34.58 14.48 -12.41
N PRO A 81 -33.74 14.19 -11.40
CA PRO A 81 -32.30 14.38 -11.53
C PRO A 81 -31.84 13.57 -12.73
N LEU A 82 -31.44 14.26 -13.81
CA LEU A 82 -30.84 13.60 -14.97
C LEU A 82 -29.54 12.97 -14.49
N CYS A 83 -29.36 11.68 -14.72
CA CYS A 83 -28.09 11.03 -14.43
C CYS A 83 -27.01 11.71 -15.28
N ALA A 84 -25.77 11.79 -14.77
CA ALA A 84 -24.66 12.43 -15.49
C ALA A 84 -24.53 11.89 -16.94
N GLY A 85 -24.79 10.59 -17.15
CA GLY A 85 -24.80 9.98 -18.48
C GLY A 85 -25.85 10.54 -19.45
N ASP A 86 -27.02 10.97 -18.96
CA ASP A 86 -28.08 11.54 -19.80
C ASP A 86 -27.69 12.93 -20.32
N ILE A 87 -26.97 13.71 -19.50
CA ILE A 87 -26.50 15.05 -19.89
C ILE A 87 -25.39 14.94 -20.95
N LEU A 88 -24.53 13.94 -20.84
CA LEU A 88 -23.43 13.74 -21.79
C LEU A 88 -23.91 13.21 -23.14
N THR A 89 -24.90 12.33 -23.14
CA THR A 89 -25.54 11.83 -24.39
C THR A 89 -26.41 12.90 -25.06
N ALA A 90 -26.91 13.88 -24.30
CA ALA A 90 -27.67 15.00 -24.85
C ALA A 90 -26.81 16.02 -25.62
N LEU A 91 -25.48 15.98 -25.48
CA LEU A 91 -24.59 16.86 -26.22
C LEU A 91 -24.33 16.33 -27.62
N SER A 92 -24.52 17.19 -28.62
CA SER A 92 -24.24 16.81 -29.99
C SER A 92 -22.73 16.50 -30.16
N PRO A 93 -22.36 15.57 -31.05
CA PRO A 93 -20.97 15.31 -31.38
C PRO A 93 -20.22 16.58 -31.84
N ALA A 94 -20.94 17.51 -32.50
CA ALA A 94 -20.43 18.81 -32.89
C ALA A 94 -20.03 19.67 -31.69
N ASP A 95 -20.89 19.75 -30.67
CA ASP A 95 -20.59 20.51 -29.45
C ASP A 95 -19.42 19.88 -28.68
N ARG A 96 -19.39 18.54 -28.57
CA ARG A 96 -18.28 17.81 -27.95
C ARG A 96 -16.95 18.07 -28.66
N MET A 97 -16.95 18.02 -29.98
CA MET A 97 -15.77 18.32 -30.79
C MET A 97 -15.35 19.79 -30.69
N ALA A 98 -16.30 20.72 -30.62
CA ALA A 98 -16.03 22.13 -30.38
C ALA A 98 -15.44 22.38 -28.98
N LEU A 99 -15.99 21.74 -27.95
CA LEU A 99 -15.48 21.79 -26.56
C LEU A 99 -14.03 21.32 -26.49
N ARG A 100 -13.74 20.13 -27.04
CA ARG A 100 -12.39 19.57 -27.14
C ARG A 100 -11.40 20.54 -27.77
N ASN A 101 -11.85 21.40 -28.70
CA ASN A 101 -10.96 22.35 -29.38
C ASN A 101 -10.76 23.68 -28.68
N ARG A 102 -11.53 24.00 -27.64
CA ARG A 102 -11.33 25.23 -26.87
C ARG A 102 -9.98 25.19 -26.15
N SER A 103 -9.23 26.29 -26.22
CA SER A 103 -7.89 26.40 -25.63
C SER A 103 -7.88 26.04 -24.14
N ALA A 104 -8.83 26.56 -23.37
CA ALA A 104 -8.95 26.28 -21.94
C ALA A 104 -9.15 24.78 -21.63
N ILE A 105 -10.01 24.09 -22.40
CA ILE A 105 -10.25 22.64 -22.22
C ILE A 105 -9.02 21.86 -22.66
N LYS A 106 -8.35 22.23 -23.77
CA LYS A 106 -7.10 21.62 -24.20
C LYS A 106 -5.98 21.77 -23.17
N GLU A 107 -5.83 22.95 -22.58
CA GLU A 107 -4.81 23.22 -21.57
C GLU A 107 -5.08 22.43 -20.29
N ALA A 108 -6.33 22.42 -19.83
CA ALA A 108 -6.75 21.65 -18.67
C ALA A 108 -6.61 20.13 -18.91
N GLN A 109 -7.01 19.62 -20.07
CA GLN A 109 -6.82 18.21 -20.45
C GLN A 109 -5.34 17.85 -20.58
N ARG A 110 -4.50 18.72 -21.18
CA ARG A 110 -3.05 18.51 -21.23
C ARG A 110 -2.41 18.55 -19.85
N ALA A 111 -2.92 19.36 -18.92
CA ALA A 111 -2.46 19.35 -17.54
C ALA A 111 -2.87 18.04 -16.85
N LEU A 112 -4.13 17.63 -17.00
CA LEU A 112 -4.65 16.37 -16.46
C LEU A 112 -3.86 15.16 -16.95
N VAL A 113 -3.63 15.04 -18.26
CA VAL A 113 -2.83 13.93 -18.83
C VAL A 113 -1.39 13.99 -18.35
N ARG A 114 -0.74 15.16 -18.37
CA ARG A 114 0.63 15.29 -17.85
C ARG A 114 0.74 14.93 -16.38
N ASP A 115 -0.22 15.35 -15.56
CA ASP A 115 -0.23 15.04 -14.13
C ASP A 115 -0.56 13.55 -13.91
N ALA A 116 -1.43 12.94 -14.71
CA ALA A 116 -1.69 11.49 -14.68
C ALA A 116 -0.45 10.67 -15.07
N ASP A 117 0.25 11.10 -16.14
CA ASP A 117 1.46 10.47 -16.70
C ASP A 117 2.73 10.78 -15.89
N ARG A 118 2.69 11.71 -14.95
CA ARG A 118 3.84 12.05 -14.09
C ARG A 118 4.09 11.00 -13.00
N PHE A 119 3.12 10.13 -12.76
CA PHE A 119 3.20 9.09 -11.74
C PHE A 119 3.08 7.66 -12.31
N PRO A 120 3.81 7.29 -13.39
CA PRO A 120 3.83 5.91 -13.87
C PRO A 120 4.64 5.02 -12.93
N ASP A 121 5.47 5.62 -12.07
CA ASP A 121 6.21 4.96 -11.00
C ASP A 121 5.36 4.68 -9.74
N LEU A 122 4.06 4.96 -9.73
CA LEU A 122 3.23 4.64 -8.56
C LEU A 122 3.08 3.13 -8.38
N ASP A 123 2.78 2.38 -9.45
CA ASP A 123 2.73 0.91 -9.38
C ASP A 123 4.08 0.36 -8.93
N ARG A 124 5.17 0.93 -9.44
CA ARG A 124 6.53 0.59 -9.04
C ARG A 124 6.83 0.95 -7.59
N ALA A 125 6.32 2.06 -7.08
CA ALA A 125 6.49 2.49 -5.70
C ALA A 125 5.65 1.64 -4.74
N LEU A 126 4.45 1.20 -5.16
CA LEU A 126 3.61 0.25 -4.41
C LEU A 126 4.25 -1.14 -4.37
N ASP A 127 4.82 -1.59 -5.48
CA ASP A 127 5.58 -2.84 -5.52
C ASP A 127 6.83 -2.75 -4.64
N LEU A 128 7.58 -1.64 -4.70
CA LEU A 128 8.73 -1.38 -3.82
C LEU A 128 8.31 -1.32 -2.35
N ALA A 129 7.18 -0.70 -2.02
CA ALA A 129 6.63 -0.67 -0.67
C ALA A 129 6.26 -2.07 -0.18
N ARG A 130 5.68 -2.91 -1.03
CA ARG A 130 5.34 -4.30 -0.73
C ARG A 130 6.60 -5.16 -0.52
N ASP A 131 7.63 -4.95 -1.33
CA ASP A 131 8.93 -5.60 -1.19
C ASP A 131 9.63 -5.20 0.12
N ILE A 132 9.55 -3.90 0.47
CA ILE A 132 10.05 -3.36 1.72
C ILE A 132 9.32 -3.96 2.93
N ALA A 133 7.99 -4.03 2.90
CA ALA A 133 7.20 -4.64 3.96
C ALA A 133 7.56 -6.13 4.14
N SER A 134 7.67 -6.86 3.03
CA SER A 134 8.06 -8.27 3.02
C SER A 134 9.50 -8.49 3.50
N ALA A 135 10.40 -7.54 3.26
CA ALA A 135 11.75 -7.57 3.81
C ALA A 135 11.73 -7.32 5.32
N LEU A 136 10.95 -6.34 5.80
CA LEU A 136 10.78 -6.04 7.22
C LEU A 136 10.20 -7.24 8.00
N ASP A 137 9.19 -7.92 7.47
CA ASP A 137 8.61 -9.10 8.10
C ASP A 137 9.63 -10.25 8.22
N ARG A 138 10.47 -10.42 7.20
CA ARG A 138 11.58 -11.40 7.25
C ARG A 138 12.66 -11.00 8.24
N ASP A 139 13.04 -9.72 8.28
CA ASP A 139 14.02 -9.20 9.24
C ASP A 139 13.51 -9.41 10.68
N LEU A 140 12.24 -9.09 10.96
CA LEU A 140 11.59 -9.28 12.26
C LEU A 140 11.49 -10.75 12.67
N ALA A 141 11.09 -11.63 11.76
CA ALA A 141 11.07 -13.07 12.01
C ALA A 141 12.48 -13.62 12.30
N SER A 142 13.50 -13.13 11.59
CA SER A 142 14.90 -13.55 11.78
C SER A 142 15.45 -13.07 13.13
N ALA A 143 15.18 -11.80 13.49
CA ALA A 143 15.58 -11.24 14.77
C ALA A 143 14.94 -12.02 15.94
N SER A 144 13.66 -12.39 15.82
CA SER A 144 12.95 -13.19 16.83
C SER A 144 13.58 -14.58 17.00
N HIS A 145 14.00 -15.23 15.91
CA HIS A 145 14.69 -16.52 15.97
C HIS A 145 16.09 -16.43 16.61
N LEU A 146 16.84 -15.36 16.34
CA LEU A 146 18.18 -15.14 16.91
C LEU A 146 18.14 -14.82 18.40
N ASP A 147 17.14 -14.06 18.86
CA ASP A 147 16.95 -13.76 20.28
C ASP A 147 16.60 -15.04 21.06
N VAL A 148 15.73 -15.90 20.51
CA VAL A 148 15.41 -17.21 21.13
C VAL A 148 16.63 -18.12 21.20
N ALA A 149 17.42 -18.24 20.13
CA ALA A 149 18.61 -19.08 20.11
C ALA A 149 19.69 -18.59 21.08
N SER A 150 19.92 -17.27 21.15
CA SER A 150 20.93 -16.68 22.05
C SER A 150 20.54 -16.81 23.53
N ASN A 151 19.24 -16.70 23.84
CA ASN A 151 18.75 -16.89 25.20
C ASN A 151 18.85 -18.36 25.67
N LEU A 152 18.68 -19.33 24.77
CA LEU A 152 18.87 -20.76 25.04
C LEU A 152 20.34 -21.13 25.32
N ASP A 153 21.28 -20.57 24.56
CA ASP A 153 22.71 -20.79 24.77
C ASP A 153 23.20 -20.15 26.07
N LEU A 154 22.71 -18.95 26.41
CA LEU A 154 23.03 -18.29 27.68
C LEU A 154 22.48 -19.06 28.88
N ALA A 155 21.24 -19.55 28.81
CA ALA A 155 20.65 -20.38 29.85
C ALA A 155 21.45 -21.69 30.05
N SER A 156 21.90 -22.31 28.95
CA SER A 156 22.75 -23.50 28.97
C SER A 156 24.13 -23.23 29.60
N ALA A 157 24.75 -22.09 29.29
CA ALA A 157 26.02 -21.69 29.88
C ALA A 157 25.91 -21.44 31.40
N LEU A 158 24.82 -20.80 31.84
CA LEU A 158 24.51 -20.55 33.25
C LEU A 158 24.21 -21.85 34.03
N ALA A 159 23.47 -22.79 33.42
CA ALA A 159 23.20 -24.09 34.02
C ALA A 159 24.48 -24.92 34.24
N ARG A 160 25.43 -24.85 33.29
CA ARG A 160 26.76 -25.49 33.43
C ARG A 160 27.58 -24.85 34.54
N THR A 161 27.63 -23.52 34.63
CA THR A 161 28.38 -22.83 35.69
C THR A 161 27.79 -23.09 37.08
N SER A 162 26.46 -23.13 37.20
CA SER A 162 25.75 -23.49 38.44
C SER A 162 26.03 -24.94 38.88
N THR A 163 26.13 -25.87 37.93
CA THR A 163 26.46 -27.27 38.23
C THR A 163 27.91 -27.42 38.69
N VAL A 164 28.86 -26.72 38.06
CA VAL A 164 30.27 -26.70 38.47
C VAL A 164 30.44 -26.08 39.86
N THR A 165 29.76 -24.97 40.17
CA THR A 165 29.80 -24.35 41.51
C THR A 165 29.18 -25.25 42.59
N ARG A 166 28.15 -26.02 42.27
CA ARG A 166 27.50 -26.96 43.19
C ARG A 166 28.33 -28.22 43.45
N ILE A 167 29.07 -28.72 42.44
CA ILE A 167 30.02 -29.83 42.61
C ILE A 167 31.21 -29.37 43.47
N LEU A 168 31.75 -28.18 43.19
CA LEU A 168 32.80 -27.57 44.01
C LEU A 168 32.31 -27.34 45.46
N ALA A 169 31.11 -26.80 45.67
CA ALA A 169 30.56 -26.60 47.02
C ALA A 169 30.41 -27.91 47.83
N ARG A 170 30.35 -29.08 47.17
CA ARG A 170 30.22 -30.38 47.80
C ARG A 170 31.56 -31.03 48.16
N ASP A 171 32.60 -30.81 47.38
CA ASP A 171 33.98 -31.25 47.68
C ASP A 171 34.69 -30.38 48.73
N ILE A 172 34.19 -29.17 48.93
CA ILE A 172 34.63 -28.16 49.90
C ILE A 172 34.32 -28.55 51.38
N ASN A 173 33.92 -29.78 51.67
CA ASN A 173 33.69 -30.18 53.07
C ASN A 173 34.79 -31.03 53.72
N ARG A 174 35.99 -31.19 53.11
CA ARG A 174 37.02 -32.07 53.72
C ARG A 174 38.48 -31.64 53.76
N ASN A 175 38.93 -30.54 53.15
CA ASN A 175 40.32 -30.07 53.33
C ASN A 175 40.40 -28.55 53.20
N PHE A 176 40.65 -27.81 54.29
CA PHE A 176 40.65 -26.35 54.19
C PHE A 176 41.75 -25.51 54.83
N SER A 177 42.52 -24.86 53.96
CA SER A 177 42.66 -23.38 53.93
C SER A 177 43.33 -22.89 52.64
N ARG A 178 44.23 -23.68 52.05
CA ARG A 178 45.01 -23.26 50.87
C ARG A 178 44.26 -23.44 49.54
N GLU A 179 43.47 -24.50 49.42
CA GLU A 179 42.65 -24.76 48.23
C GLU A 179 41.44 -23.80 48.12
N LEU A 180 40.98 -23.18 49.23
CA LEU A 180 39.82 -22.26 49.22
C LEU A 180 40.20 -20.96 48.55
N VAL A 181 41.39 -20.46 48.89
CA VAL A 181 41.91 -19.23 48.32
C VAL A 181 42.12 -19.42 46.81
N HIS A 182 42.63 -20.57 46.38
CA HIS A 182 42.85 -20.85 44.97
C HIS A 182 41.54 -21.08 44.20
N ALA A 183 40.61 -21.87 44.75
CA ALA A 183 39.30 -22.09 44.13
C ALA A 183 38.46 -20.80 44.07
N ARG A 184 38.51 -19.96 45.12
CA ARG A 184 37.84 -18.64 45.13
C ARG A 184 38.47 -17.67 44.13
N PHE A 185 39.80 -17.65 44.02
CA PHE A 185 40.49 -16.84 43.01
C PHE A 185 40.08 -17.27 41.60
N ASN A 186 40.10 -18.58 41.30
CA ASN A 186 39.69 -19.10 40.00
C ASN A 186 38.21 -18.82 39.70
N ALA A 187 37.32 -18.95 40.68
CA ALA A 187 35.90 -18.64 40.52
C ALA A 187 35.66 -17.14 40.23
N LEU A 188 36.44 -16.25 40.85
CA LEU A 188 36.37 -14.81 40.56
C LEU A 188 36.93 -14.49 39.16
N THR A 189 38.04 -15.11 38.75
CA THR A 189 38.58 -14.95 37.39
C THR A 189 37.59 -15.42 36.34
N ILE A 190 36.96 -16.59 36.54
CA ILE A 190 35.93 -17.11 35.64
C ILE A 190 34.71 -16.18 35.60
N ARG A 191 34.29 -15.65 36.74
CA ARG A 191 33.21 -14.65 36.80
C ARG A 191 33.55 -13.40 36.00
N ASP A 192 34.76 -12.86 36.16
CA ASP A 192 35.19 -11.65 35.45
C ASP A 192 35.35 -11.90 33.95
N ASP A 193 35.78 -13.10 33.55
CA ASP A 193 35.84 -13.50 32.13
C ASP A 193 34.43 -13.66 31.54
N ILE A 194 33.46 -14.19 32.31
CA ILE A 194 32.05 -14.27 31.91
C ILE A 194 31.43 -12.88 31.77
N VAL A 195 31.66 -11.98 32.74
CA VAL A 195 31.18 -10.59 32.65
C VAL A 195 31.78 -9.88 31.44
N ARG A 196 33.09 -10.02 31.20
CA ARG A 196 33.74 -9.46 30.01
C ARG A 196 33.25 -10.10 28.70
N ALA A 197 32.88 -11.37 28.70
CA ALA A 197 32.30 -12.03 27.53
C ALA A 197 30.85 -11.57 27.27
N LEU A 198 30.07 -11.37 28.33
CA LEU A 198 28.72 -10.81 28.28
C LEU A 198 28.74 -9.36 27.78
N ASP A 199 29.60 -8.50 28.34
CA ASP A 199 29.72 -7.10 27.90
C ASP A 199 30.09 -7.03 26.41
N ARG A 200 31.03 -7.87 25.94
CA ARG A 200 31.40 -7.95 24.52
C ARG A 200 30.30 -8.52 23.62
N ALA A 201 29.32 -9.24 24.15
CA ALA A 201 28.22 -9.82 23.40
C ALA A 201 27.00 -8.88 23.36
N VAL A 202 26.84 -8.00 24.36
CA VAL A 202 25.75 -7.01 24.43
C VAL A 202 26.00 -5.84 23.48
N ASP A 203 27.22 -5.29 23.42
CA ASP A 203 27.51 -4.14 22.56
C ASP A 203 27.18 -4.39 21.06
N PRO A 204 27.52 -5.55 20.45
CA PRO A 204 27.17 -5.83 19.05
C PRO A 204 25.67 -6.02 18.82
N LEU A 205 24.92 -6.46 19.85
CA LEU A 205 23.47 -6.64 19.78
C LEU A 205 22.77 -5.28 19.80
N ASP A 206 23.18 -4.38 20.68
CA ASP A 206 22.68 -3.01 20.72
C ASP A 206 22.96 -2.27 19.40
N ASP A 207 24.16 -2.43 18.84
CA ASP A 207 24.52 -1.89 17.53
C ASP A 207 23.73 -2.51 16.36
N ALA A 208 23.37 -3.79 16.45
CA ALA A 208 22.54 -4.46 15.45
C ALA A 208 21.09 -3.93 15.52
N ILE A 209 20.52 -3.86 16.73
CA ILE A 209 19.18 -3.32 16.97
C ILE A 209 19.10 -1.87 16.51
N ALA A 210 20.09 -1.03 16.86
CA ALA A 210 20.12 0.37 16.45
C ALA A 210 20.11 0.52 14.91
N ARG A 211 20.93 -0.28 14.20
CA ARG A 211 20.97 -0.28 12.73
C ARG A 211 19.66 -0.75 12.09
N ASP A 212 19.02 -1.75 12.68
CA ASP A 212 17.75 -2.27 12.15
C ASP A 212 16.59 -1.31 12.40
N VAL A 213 16.57 -0.63 13.55
CA VAL A 213 15.63 0.47 13.84
C VAL A 213 15.85 1.63 12.88
N ASP A 214 17.09 2.07 12.66
CA ASP A 214 17.41 3.15 11.71
C ASP A 214 16.99 2.79 10.29
N ARG A 215 17.22 1.54 9.87
CA ARG A 215 16.77 1.04 8.55
C ARG A 215 15.25 1.00 8.46
N ALA A 216 14.56 0.55 9.51
CA ALA A 216 13.10 0.54 9.55
C ALA A 216 12.52 1.96 9.49
N LEU A 217 13.10 2.92 10.22
CA LEU A 217 12.70 4.33 10.19
C LEU A 217 12.97 4.98 8.83
N GLY A 218 14.10 4.67 8.18
CA GLY A 218 14.38 5.09 6.81
C GLY A 218 13.32 4.60 5.84
N ARG A 219 13.01 3.30 5.88
CA ARG A 219 11.95 2.68 5.06
C ARG A 219 10.57 3.29 5.32
N ALA A 220 10.22 3.56 6.59
CA ALA A 220 8.95 4.20 6.95
C ALA A 220 8.84 5.65 6.44
N ARG A 221 9.95 6.41 6.44
CA ARG A 221 9.99 7.76 5.86
C ARG A 221 9.81 7.73 4.34
N ASP A 222 10.49 6.80 3.66
CA ASP A 222 10.34 6.65 2.22
C ASP A 222 8.90 6.29 1.84
N LEU A 223 8.26 5.38 2.58
CA LEU A 223 6.84 5.04 2.41
C LEU A 223 5.93 6.25 2.65
N ALA A 224 6.18 7.02 3.72
CA ALA A 224 5.40 8.21 4.02
C ALA A 224 5.51 9.27 2.91
N LEU A 225 6.68 9.42 2.28
CA LEU A 225 6.87 10.31 1.14
C LEU A 225 6.11 9.83 -0.10
N VAL A 226 6.08 8.52 -0.36
CA VAL A 226 5.28 7.93 -1.45
C VAL A 226 3.79 8.18 -1.22
N LEU A 227 3.29 7.88 -0.02
CA LEU A 227 1.87 8.09 0.34
C LEU A 227 1.48 9.57 0.31
N ALA A 228 2.33 10.47 0.82
CA ALA A 228 2.09 11.91 0.74
C ALA A 228 2.06 12.41 -0.72
N SER A 229 2.84 11.79 -1.60
CA SER A 229 2.79 12.08 -3.04
C SER A 229 1.52 11.56 -3.69
N ASP A 230 1.00 10.41 -3.25
CA ASP A 230 -0.24 9.81 -3.74
C ASP A 230 -1.49 10.62 -3.35
N PHE A 231 -1.59 11.04 -2.08
CA PHE A 231 -2.66 11.94 -1.65
C PHE A 231 -2.65 13.26 -2.41
N ASN A 232 -1.46 13.80 -2.72
CA ASN A 232 -1.35 14.99 -3.56
C ASN A 232 -1.76 14.71 -5.02
N ARG A 233 -1.54 13.50 -5.54
CA ARG A 233 -1.96 13.10 -6.89
C ARG A 233 -3.47 13.06 -7.01
N ASP A 234 -4.16 12.35 -6.13
CA ASP A 234 -5.61 12.21 -6.21
C ASP A 234 -6.31 13.56 -6.05
N VAL A 235 -5.85 14.39 -5.10
CA VAL A 235 -6.36 15.76 -4.92
C VAL A 235 -6.07 16.62 -6.15
N LEU A 236 -4.90 16.49 -6.77
CA LEU A 236 -4.55 17.24 -7.99
C LEU A 236 -5.42 16.80 -9.17
N ILE A 237 -5.57 15.48 -9.40
CA ILE A 237 -6.41 14.91 -10.46
C ILE A 237 -7.87 15.33 -10.25
N GLU A 238 -8.38 15.27 -9.03
CA GLU A 238 -9.74 15.72 -8.70
C GLU A 238 -9.90 17.21 -8.96
N SER A 239 -8.94 18.05 -8.53
CA SER A 239 -8.96 19.49 -8.77
C SER A 239 -8.94 19.81 -10.28
N ARG A 240 -8.12 19.11 -11.07
CA ARG A 240 -8.04 19.30 -12.53
C ARG A 240 -9.29 18.81 -13.23
N THR A 241 -9.84 17.67 -12.80
CA THR A 241 -11.13 17.16 -13.29
C THR A 241 -12.24 18.20 -13.04
N LYS A 242 -12.31 18.77 -11.83
CA LYS A 242 -13.27 19.85 -11.51
C LYS A 242 -13.07 21.09 -12.38
N GLU A 243 -11.83 21.44 -12.71
CA GLU A 243 -11.51 22.56 -13.60
C GLU A 243 -12.00 22.29 -15.04
N VAL A 244 -11.78 21.09 -15.58
CA VAL A 244 -12.29 20.69 -16.90
C VAL A 244 -13.82 20.67 -16.90
N CYS A 245 -14.46 20.04 -15.90
CA CYS A 245 -15.91 20.00 -15.77
C CYS A 245 -16.48 21.42 -15.70
N ARG A 246 -15.88 22.31 -14.90
CA ARG A 246 -16.26 23.73 -14.85
C ARG A 246 -16.14 24.36 -16.24
N ALA A 247 -15.02 24.21 -16.94
CA ALA A 247 -14.85 24.74 -18.29
C ALA A 247 -15.92 24.25 -19.28
N ILE A 248 -16.32 22.96 -19.19
CA ILE A 248 -17.43 22.38 -19.94
C ILE A 248 -18.76 23.07 -19.57
N GLY A 249 -19.08 23.18 -18.28
CA GLY A 249 -20.30 23.85 -17.80
C GLY A 249 -20.42 25.31 -18.29
N TRP A 250 -19.32 26.08 -18.18
CA TRP A 250 -19.25 27.45 -18.70
C TRP A 250 -19.48 27.51 -20.21
N ALA A 251 -18.89 26.58 -20.94
CA ALA A 251 -19.03 26.51 -22.39
C ALA A 251 -20.45 26.17 -22.85
N LEU A 252 -21.15 25.34 -22.08
CA LEU A 252 -22.52 24.90 -22.32
C LEU A 252 -23.58 25.82 -21.69
N ARG A 253 -23.16 26.80 -20.88
CA ARG A 253 -24.03 27.64 -20.05
C ARG A 253 -24.97 26.81 -19.16
N ARG A 254 -24.45 25.72 -18.60
CA ARG A 254 -25.17 24.78 -17.72
C ARG A 254 -24.31 24.40 -16.53
N GLU A 255 -24.94 23.89 -15.48
CA GLU A 255 -24.22 23.33 -14.34
C GLU A 255 -23.33 22.16 -14.83
N PRO A 256 -22.05 22.11 -14.43
CA PRO A 256 -21.14 21.10 -14.91
C PRO A 256 -21.52 19.72 -14.36
N PRO A 257 -21.54 18.67 -15.19
CA PRO A 257 -21.78 17.32 -14.70
C PRO A 257 -20.66 16.88 -13.75
N ALA A 258 -21.01 16.13 -12.71
CA ALA A 258 -20.04 15.46 -11.86
C ALA A 258 -19.46 14.26 -12.64
N LEU A 259 -18.26 14.44 -13.18
CA LEU A 259 -17.50 13.41 -13.89
C LEU A 259 -16.19 13.16 -13.15
N ASP A 260 -15.77 11.90 -13.08
CA ASP A 260 -14.40 11.55 -12.70
C ASP A 260 -13.41 11.78 -13.87
N ALA A 261 -12.12 11.67 -13.60
CA ALA A 261 -11.06 11.95 -14.58
C ALA A 261 -11.13 11.06 -15.83
N ALA A 262 -11.45 9.77 -15.67
CA ALA A 262 -11.58 8.82 -16.76
C ALA A 262 -12.83 9.14 -17.60
N SER A 263 -13.95 9.43 -16.94
CA SER A 263 -15.20 9.85 -17.56
C SER A 263 -15.05 11.14 -18.37
N VAL A 264 -14.32 12.15 -17.87
CA VAL A 264 -14.00 13.37 -18.63
C VAL A 264 -13.20 13.04 -19.90
N THR A 265 -12.18 12.20 -19.76
CA THR A 265 -11.30 11.82 -20.88
C THR A 265 -12.08 11.07 -21.95
N THR A 266 -12.84 10.04 -21.56
CA THR A 266 -13.74 9.29 -22.46
C THR A 266 -14.76 10.21 -23.10
N PHE A 267 -15.40 11.09 -22.33
CA PHE A 267 -16.38 12.03 -22.86
C PHE A 267 -15.81 13.02 -23.89
N LEU A 268 -14.55 13.46 -23.76
CA LEU A 268 -13.94 14.37 -24.74
C LEU A 268 -13.34 13.64 -25.95
N ASN A 269 -13.12 12.34 -25.83
CA ASN A 269 -12.37 11.54 -26.81
C ASN A 269 -13.22 10.52 -27.58
N ASP A 270 -14.34 10.06 -27.05
CA ASP A 270 -15.09 8.94 -27.62
C ASP A 270 -16.17 9.36 -28.62
N PHE A 271 -15.85 9.29 -29.91
CA PHE A 271 -16.79 9.57 -31.01
C PHE A 271 -17.24 8.29 -31.71
N THR A 272 -17.16 7.15 -31.01
CA THR A 272 -17.54 5.86 -31.57
C THR A 272 -19.02 5.87 -31.97
N HIS A 273 -19.30 5.72 -33.27
CA HIS A 273 -20.64 5.77 -33.90
C HIS A 273 -21.25 7.16 -34.12
N ASP A 274 -20.53 8.24 -33.81
CA ASP A 274 -21.06 9.59 -33.97
C ASP A 274 -21.13 10.02 -35.44
N ASP A 275 -22.09 10.89 -35.76
CA ASP A 275 -22.16 11.57 -37.06
C ASP A 275 -21.45 12.92 -36.99
N LEU A 276 -20.33 13.02 -37.68
CA LEU A 276 -19.48 14.20 -37.75
C LEU A 276 -19.56 14.92 -39.10
N ARG A 277 -20.38 14.45 -40.06
CA ARG A 277 -20.38 14.94 -41.46
C ARG A 277 -20.61 16.45 -41.60
N GLY A 278 -21.31 17.06 -40.65
CA GLY A 278 -21.63 18.50 -40.65
C GLY A 278 -20.60 19.41 -40.00
N ILE A 279 -19.47 18.88 -39.51
CA ILE A 279 -18.50 19.64 -38.70
C ILE A 279 -17.26 19.96 -39.52
N ASP A 280 -16.77 21.20 -39.46
CA ASP A 280 -15.47 21.56 -40.05
C ASP A 280 -14.32 21.10 -39.15
N LEU A 281 -13.62 20.02 -39.57
CA LEU A 281 -12.55 19.42 -38.78
C LEU A 281 -11.13 19.83 -39.23
N ARG A 282 -10.99 20.76 -40.18
CA ARG A 282 -9.70 21.11 -40.84
C ARG A 282 -8.58 21.58 -39.92
N ARG A 283 -8.89 22.00 -38.68
CA ARG A 283 -7.92 22.50 -37.69
C ARG A 283 -7.99 21.77 -36.34
N ILE A 284 -8.63 20.61 -36.34
CA ILE A 284 -8.90 19.87 -35.12
C ILE A 284 -7.80 18.82 -34.94
N ASP A 285 -7.31 18.71 -33.70
CA ASP A 285 -6.37 17.67 -33.31
C ASP A 285 -7.16 16.41 -32.92
N PHE A 286 -6.95 15.35 -33.68
CA PHE A 286 -7.58 14.05 -33.47
C PHE A 286 -6.81 13.15 -32.51
N SER A 287 -5.63 13.54 -32.01
CA SER A 287 -4.80 12.69 -31.15
C SER A 287 -5.58 12.20 -29.93
N GLY A 288 -5.70 10.88 -29.75
CA GLY A 288 -6.46 10.24 -28.68
C GLY A 288 -7.98 10.18 -28.91
N VAL A 289 -8.50 10.57 -30.07
CA VAL A 289 -9.92 10.33 -30.44
C VAL A 289 -10.16 8.85 -30.64
N HIS A 290 -11.19 8.32 -29.99
CA HIS A 290 -11.71 6.98 -30.25
C HIS A 290 -12.80 7.07 -31.31
N TRP A 291 -12.76 6.17 -32.29
CA TRP A 291 -13.73 6.11 -33.36
C TRP A 291 -13.91 4.67 -33.84
N SER A 292 -15.07 4.40 -34.44
CA SER A 292 -15.34 3.12 -35.12
C SER A 292 -15.59 3.30 -36.60
N GLN A 293 -15.59 2.19 -37.35
CA GLN A 293 -15.98 2.17 -38.76
C GLN A 293 -17.38 2.74 -39.05
N ARG A 294 -18.24 2.85 -38.02
CA ARG A 294 -19.59 3.40 -38.12
C ARG A 294 -19.63 4.92 -37.87
N THR A 295 -18.53 5.52 -37.45
CA THR A 295 -18.39 6.97 -37.26
C THR A 295 -18.43 7.65 -38.62
N GLN A 296 -19.33 8.61 -38.80
CA GLN A 296 -19.54 9.24 -40.10
C GLN A 296 -18.69 10.51 -40.19
N TRP A 297 -17.58 10.43 -40.92
CA TRP A 297 -16.66 11.55 -41.07
C TRP A 297 -17.10 12.53 -42.19
N PRO A 298 -16.80 13.83 -42.09
CA PRO A 298 -16.93 14.75 -43.22
C PRO A 298 -16.10 14.27 -44.42
N SER A 299 -16.54 14.57 -45.63
CA SER A 299 -15.83 14.22 -46.87
C SER A 299 -14.42 14.82 -46.99
N SER A 300 -14.11 15.83 -46.18
CA SER A 300 -12.77 16.43 -46.10
C SER A 300 -11.76 15.59 -45.31
N VAL A 301 -12.20 14.55 -44.59
CA VAL A 301 -11.32 13.67 -43.81
C VAL A 301 -11.05 12.40 -44.62
N ASP A 302 -9.78 12.14 -44.91
CA ASP A 302 -9.35 10.86 -45.48
C ASP A 302 -9.36 9.78 -44.40
N ILE A 303 -10.35 8.89 -44.46
CA ILE A 303 -10.57 7.82 -43.48
C ILE A 303 -9.44 6.79 -43.52
N GLU A 304 -8.87 6.49 -44.70
CA GLU A 304 -7.79 5.50 -44.81
C GLU A 304 -6.50 6.03 -44.17
N ALA A 305 -6.19 7.31 -44.39
CA ALA A 305 -5.07 7.93 -43.72
C ALA A 305 -5.30 8.12 -42.21
N LEU A 306 -6.53 8.40 -41.77
CA LEU A 306 -6.89 8.42 -40.35
C LEU A 306 -6.70 7.04 -39.71
N LYS A 307 -7.11 5.97 -40.41
CA LYS A 307 -6.93 4.58 -40.00
C LYS A 307 -5.46 4.18 -39.93
N ALA A 308 -4.64 4.55 -40.91
CA ALA A 308 -3.20 4.29 -40.89
C ALA A 308 -2.48 4.97 -39.70
N ARG A 309 -3.06 6.04 -39.15
CA ARG A 309 -2.56 6.75 -37.97
C ARG A 309 -3.15 6.25 -36.65
N SER A 310 -4.14 5.38 -36.69
CA SER A 310 -4.81 4.87 -35.51
C SER A 310 -4.31 3.47 -35.16
N ASP A 311 -4.34 3.14 -33.87
CA ASP A 311 -4.17 1.78 -33.39
C ASP A 311 -5.55 1.22 -32.99
N GLU A 312 -5.81 -0.05 -33.30
CA GLU A 312 -7.05 -0.70 -32.86
C GLU A 312 -6.92 -1.03 -31.37
N MET A 313 -7.90 -0.61 -30.54
CA MET A 313 -7.86 -0.74 -29.08
C MET A 313 -7.73 -2.21 -28.64
N SER A 314 -8.39 -3.10 -29.38
CA SER A 314 -8.21 -4.55 -29.28
C SER A 314 -8.36 -5.15 -30.67
N PRO A 315 -7.52 -6.13 -31.07
CA PRO A 315 -7.60 -6.73 -32.39
C PRO A 315 -9.02 -7.24 -32.71
N GLY A 316 -9.63 -6.70 -33.76
CA GLY A 316 -10.98 -7.06 -34.21
C GLY A 316 -12.14 -6.37 -33.47
N SER A 317 -11.87 -5.44 -32.55
CA SER A 317 -12.93 -4.64 -31.89
C SER A 317 -13.63 -3.67 -32.85
N GLY A 318 -12.96 -3.25 -33.93
CA GLY A 318 -13.42 -2.20 -34.81
C GLY A 318 -13.40 -0.80 -34.18
N ILE A 319 -12.81 -0.65 -32.98
CA ILE A 319 -12.61 0.62 -32.28
C ILE A 319 -11.15 1.01 -32.38
N TRP A 320 -10.92 2.20 -32.93
CA TRP A 320 -9.62 2.73 -33.28
C TRP A 320 -9.32 3.97 -32.43
N ILE A 321 -8.08 4.11 -31.97
CA ILE A 321 -7.60 5.27 -31.22
C ILE A 321 -6.55 5.95 -32.08
N VAL A 322 -6.74 7.24 -32.40
CA VAL A 322 -5.77 8.00 -33.19
C VAL A 322 -4.51 8.24 -32.36
N ARG A 323 -3.35 7.81 -32.86
CA ARG A 323 -2.07 8.02 -32.17
C ARG A 323 -1.69 9.50 -32.10
N SER A 324 -1.08 9.89 -30.99
CA SER A 324 -0.43 11.20 -30.84
C SER A 324 0.76 11.31 -31.80
N GLY A 325 0.70 12.24 -32.74
CA GLY A 325 1.76 12.49 -33.72
C GLY A 325 1.58 13.83 -34.43
N THR A 326 2.69 14.56 -34.61
CA THR A 326 2.76 16.00 -34.96
C THR A 326 2.25 16.37 -36.37
N THR A 327 1.70 15.46 -37.14
CA THR A 327 1.23 15.76 -38.50
C THR A 327 -0.17 16.37 -38.44
N THR A 328 -0.24 17.68 -38.24
CA THR A 328 -1.44 18.48 -38.50
C THR A 328 -1.94 18.21 -39.92
N VAL A 329 -3.26 18.15 -40.11
CA VAL A 329 -4.00 17.84 -41.36
C VAL A 329 -3.59 18.69 -42.59
N ARG A 330 -2.69 19.67 -42.44
CA ARG A 330 -2.05 20.37 -43.57
C ARG A 330 -1.39 19.44 -44.59
N GLY A 331 -0.97 18.23 -44.21
CA GLY A 331 -0.47 17.23 -45.18
C GLY A 331 -1.51 16.74 -46.20
N PHE A 332 -2.81 17.01 -46.00
CA PHE A 332 -3.88 16.59 -46.91
C PHE A 332 -4.25 17.64 -47.96
N ALA A 333 -3.86 18.91 -47.77
CA ALA A 333 -4.19 19.97 -48.72
C ALA A 333 -3.21 20.05 -49.91
N ASP A 334 -2.02 19.46 -49.78
CA ASP A 334 -0.95 19.54 -50.80
C ASP A 334 -0.90 18.32 -51.74
N LEU A 335 -1.89 17.42 -51.69
CA LEU A 335 -1.98 16.21 -52.54
C LEU A 335 -3.18 16.19 -53.50
N ALA A 336 -3.82 17.34 -53.75
CA ALA A 336 -4.86 17.52 -54.76
C ALA A 336 -4.39 18.50 -55.84
#